data_AF-M1A7S9-F1
#
_entry.id   AF-M1A7S9-F1
#
_cell.length_a   1.000
_cell.length_b   1.000
_cell.length_c   1.000
_cell.angle_alpha   90.00
_cell.angle_beta   90.00
_cell.angle_gamma   90.00
#
_symmetry.space_group_name_H-M   'P 1'
#
loop_
_entity.id
_entity.type
_entity.pdbx_description
1 polymer ?
#
loop_
_entity_poly.entity_id
_entity_poly.type
_entity_poly.pdbx_seq_one_letter_code
_entity_poly.pdbx_strand_id
1 'polypeptide(L)'
;MVMTYSSSPTTSTTIFDIGNYSTKLLNVEPQSCINSSFPPPPPKPLLISTPLQGGNFPVILFLHGYLLFNYFYSQLIQHISSHGFIVVAPQLYLVEGADTTKEIKSTAEITNWLPDGLHHYLPSQVEPNLKKLVLAGHSRGGKAAFALALGKVANVTTNLKFSALIGIDPVDGVDKGIQTTPPVLTYIPQSFNLDMAVLVIGSGLGEVKRNPLFPACAPNGVNHRDFYNECCRPVCYVVAKDYGHVDMLDDETKGVRGKATYCLCKNGKSREPMRRFVGGIVVAFLEDYLKGNSSDLMAIKDGYITLPVELQDADFRV
;
A
#
# COMPACT_ATOMS: atom_id res chain seq x y z
N MET A 1 14.03 51.80 -18.50
CA MET A 1 14.65 50.46 -18.41
C MET A 1 13.57 49.51 -17.90
N VAL A 2 12.94 48.76 -18.79
CA VAL A 2 11.87 47.81 -18.43
C VAL A 2 12.56 46.54 -17.92
N MET A 3 12.43 46.25 -16.64
CA MET A 3 12.86 44.97 -16.07
C MET A 3 11.79 43.92 -16.38
N THR A 4 12.01 43.13 -17.43
CA THR A 4 11.26 41.90 -17.66
C THR A 4 11.83 40.81 -16.76
N TYR A 5 11.12 40.47 -15.69
CA TYR A 5 11.38 39.25 -14.92
C TYR A 5 10.97 38.05 -15.78
N SER A 6 11.96 37.29 -16.24
CA SER A 6 11.73 35.95 -16.78
C SER A 6 11.38 35.03 -15.61
N SER A 7 10.11 34.63 -15.52
CA SER A 7 9.71 33.51 -14.67
C SER A 7 10.26 32.24 -15.30
N SER A 8 11.26 31.64 -14.65
CA SER A 8 11.67 30.26 -14.94
C SER A 8 10.46 29.33 -14.78
N PRO A 9 10.21 28.40 -15.72
CA PRO A 9 9.07 27.52 -15.63
C PRO A 9 9.25 26.60 -14.42
N THR A 10 8.40 26.74 -13.41
CA THR A 10 8.15 25.68 -12.45
C THR A 10 7.65 24.48 -13.24
N THR A 11 8.51 23.49 -13.45
CA THR A 11 8.11 22.17 -13.94
C THR A 11 7.08 21.64 -12.96
N SER A 12 5.81 21.69 -13.35
CA SER A 12 4.73 21.07 -12.58
C SER A 12 5.03 19.58 -12.49
N THR A 13 5.49 19.13 -11.33
CA THR A 13 5.71 17.70 -11.05
C THR A 13 4.37 17.00 -11.10
N THR A 14 4.26 15.90 -11.84
CA THR A 14 3.02 15.11 -11.89
C THR A 14 2.86 14.33 -10.59
N ILE A 15 1.66 13.83 -10.29
CA ILE A 15 1.46 12.93 -9.13
C ILE A 15 2.27 11.63 -9.22
N PHE A 16 2.81 11.31 -10.41
CA PHE A 16 3.70 10.17 -10.67
C PHE A 16 5.18 10.50 -10.48
N ASP A 17 5.51 11.73 -10.06
CA ASP A 17 6.84 12.15 -9.66
C ASP A 17 6.93 12.30 -8.13
N ILE A 18 8.14 12.49 -7.62
CA ILE A 18 8.34 12.88 -6.22
C ILE A 18 7.64 14.23 -5.99
N GLY A 19 6.82 14.28 -4.94
CA GLY A 19 6.04 15.46 -4.58
C GLY A 19 6.85 16.54 -3.87
N ASN A 20 6.13 17.54 -3.36
CA ASN A 20 6.72 18.77 -2.85
C ASN A 20 7.34 18.65 -1.45
N TYR A 21 7.06 17.57 -0.72
CA TYR A 21 7.60 17.35 0.62
C TYR A 21 8.92 16.59 0.56
N SER A 22 9.91 17.10 1.27
CA SER A 22 11.13 16.32 1.56
C SER A 22 10.77 15.24 2.57
N THR A 23 11.28 14.03 2.38
CA THR A 23 10.91 12.89 3.22
C THR A 23 12.11 12.34 3.98
N LYS A 24 11.81 11.68 5.09
CA LYS A 24 12.79 10.91 5.88
C LYS A 24 12.25 9.53 6.17
N LEU A 25 13.11 8.53 6.01
CA LEU A 25 12.86 7.17 6.47
C LEU A 25 13.40 6.99 7.89
N LEU A 26 12.59 6.41 8.76
CA LEU A 26 12.88 6.13 10.15
C LEU A 26 12.73 4.63 10.39
N ASN A 27 13.73 4.01 11.03
CA ASN A 27 13.61 2.65 11.53
C ASN A 27 13.30 2.75 13.02
N VAL A 28 12.18 2.14 13.44
CA VAL A 28 11.75 2.10 14.84
C VAL A 28 11.67 0.64 15.26
N GLU A 29 12.51 0.26 16.22
CA GLU A 29 12.56 -1.10 16.73
C GLU A 29 11.63 -1.26 17.95
N PRO A 30 11.04 -2.45 18.16
CA PRO A 30 10.40 -2.77 19.42
C PRO A 30 11.47 -2.81 20.52
N GLN A 31 11.17 -2.29 21.70
CA GLN A 31 12.14 -2.29 22.80
C GLN A 31 12.22 -3.68 23.44
N SER A 32 13.44 -4.15 23.74
CA SER A 32 13.61 -5.40 24.49
C SER A 32 13.20 -5.18 25.94
N CYS A 33 12.45 -6.13 26.49
CA CYS A 33 11.84 -6.12 27.81
C CYS A 33 12.81 -5.67 28.90
N ILE A 34 12.70 -4.43 29.41
CA ILE A 34 12.99 -3.98 30.78
C ILE A 34 12.34 -2.58 30.93
N ASN A 35 11.32 -2.49 31.80
CA ASN A 35 10.60 -1.30 32.27
C ASN A 35 9.69 -0.54 31.28
N SER A 36 8.68 0.13 31.86
CA SER A 36 7.76 1.07 31.22
C SER A 36 8.54 2.19 30.54
N SER A 37 8.88 1.97 29.28
CA SER A 37 9.68 2.88 28.50
C SER A 37 8.81 3.94 27.86
N PHE A 38 9.26 5.19 27.98
CA PHE A 38 8.73 6.32 27.24
C PHE A 38 9.75 6.68 26.16
N PRO A 39 9.35 6.77 24.88
CA PRO A 39 7.98 6.59 24.36
C PRO A 39 7.53 5.12 24.29
N PRO A 40 6.22 4.84 24.20
CA PRO A 40 5.69 3.48 24.07
C PRO A 40 6.31 2.75 22.87
N PRO A 41 6.91 1.55 23.06
CA PRO A 41 7.53 0.82 21.96
C PRO A 41 6.45 0.27 21.01
N PRO A 42 6.71 0.23 19.69
CA PRO A 42 5.76 -0.35 18.76
C PRO A 42 5.67 -1.89 18.94
N PRO A 43 4.51 -2.51 18.62
CA PRO A 43 4.36 -3.98 18.70
C PRO A 43 5.26 -4.78 17.74
N LYS A 44 5.77 -4.13 16.69
CA LYS A 44 6.63 -4.70 15.65
C LYS A 44 7.67 -3.65 15.21
N PRO A 45 8.80 -4.07 14.60
CA PRO A 45 9.67 -3.14 13.92
C PRO A 45 8.92 -2.38 12.84
N LEU A 46 9.09 -1.06 12.77
CA LEU A 46 8.43 -0.18 11.82
C LEU A 46 9.48 0.50 10.94
N LEU A 47 9.20 0.56 9.64
CA LEU A 47 9.80 1.52 8.73
C LEU A 47 8.79 2.65 8.51
N ILE A 48 9.13 3.88 8.88
CA ILE A 48 8.23 5.02 8.76
C ILE A 48 8.80 5.99 7.73
N SER A 49 8.03 6.31 6.70
CA SER A 49 8.29 7.46 5.83
C SER A 49 7.44 8.64 6.26
N THR A 50 8.07 9.77 6.50
CA THR A 50 7.40 10.99 6.97
C THR A 50 7.88 12.22 6.19
N PRO A 51 7.00 13.21 5.94
CA PRO A 51 7.42 14.55 5.55
C PRO A 51 8.36 15.16 6.59
N LEU A 52 9.20 16.10 6.18
CA LEU A 52 10.06 16.88 7.07
C LEU A 52 9.47 18.26 7.37
N GLN A 53 8.71 18.82 6.43
CA GLN A 53 8.00 20.09 6.62
C GLN A 53 6.83 19.88 7.59
N GLY A 54 6.54 20.91 8.38
CA GLY A 54 5.45 20.85 9.35
C GLY A 54 4.07 20.76 8.72
N GLY A 55 3.15 20.09 9.40
CA GLY A 55 1.79 19.92 8.91
C GLY A 55 1.06 18.76 9.60
N ASN A 56 -0.24 18.66 9.30
CA ASN A 56 -1.12 17.61 9.78
C ASN A 56 -1.44 16.65 8.63
N PHE A 57 -0.91 15.42 8.69
CA PHE A 57 -0.86 14.52 7.55
C PHE A 57 -1.67 13.25 7.78
N PRO A 58 -2.47 12.78 6.79
CA PRO A 58 -3.08 11.45 6.84
C PRO A 58 -2.02 10.35 7.03
N VAL A 59 -2.42 9.25 7.68
CA VAL A 59 -1.53 8.13 8.00
C VAL A 59 -1.94 6.91 7.18
N ILE A 60 -0.96 6.22 6.61
CA ILE A 60 -1.15 4.95 5.88
C ILE A 60 -0.41 3.85 6.64
N LEU A 61 -1.13 2.81 7.05
CA LEU A 61 -0.54 1.56 7.54
C LEU A 61 -0.34 0.60 6.36
N PHE A 62 0.91 0.40 5.93
CA PHE A 62 1.25 -0.33 4.70
C PHE A 62 1.84 -1.72 4.99
N LEU A 63 1.15 -2.78 4.56
CA LEU A 63 1.52 -4.16 4.84
C LEU A 63 2.28 -4.81 3.68
N HIS A 64 3.47 -5.34 3.95
CA HIS A 64 4.31 -6.00 2.94
C HIS A 64 3.75 -7.34 2.46
N GLY A 65 4.19 -7.78 1.26
CA GLY A 65 3.84 -9.08 0.70
C GLY A 65 4.54 -10.27 1.37
N TYR A 66 4.19 -11.49 0.92
CA TYR A 66 4.68 -12.73 1.52
C TYR A 66 6.21 -12.88 1.48
N LEU A 67 6.82 -13.07 2.64
CA LEU A 67 8.28 -13.20 2.84
C LEU A 67 9.11 -12.00 2.34
N LEU A 68 8.47 -10.85 2.09
CA LEU A 68 9.15 -9.62 1.73
C LEU A 68 9.50 -8.82 2.99
N PHE A 69 10.47 -7.91 2.84
CA PHE A 69 10.80 -6.95 3.88
C PHE A 69 10.08 -5.63 3.63
N ASN A 70 9.69 -4.93 4.69
CA ASN A 70 9.09 -3.60 4.60
C ASN A 70 9.99 -2.60 3.85
N TYR A 71 11.31 -2.70 4.03
CA TYR A 71 12.29 -1.84 3.35
C TYR A 71 12.46 -2.13 1.85
N PHE A 72 11.85 -3.19 1.30
CA PHE A 72 11.77 -3.36 -0.16
C PHE A 72 10.77 -2.42 -0.83
N TYR A 73 10.00 -1.65 -0.05
CA TYR A 73 9.04 -0.67 -0.53
C TYR A 73 9.50 0.76 -0.27
N SER A 74 10.77 0.97 0.08
CA SER A 74 11.26 2.25 0.61
C SER A 74 11.04 3.41 -0.36
N GLN A 75 11.28 3.18 -1.66
CA GLN A 75 11.05 4.18 -2.71
C GLN A 75 9.55 4.46 -2.90
N LEU A 76 8.69 3.44 -2.81
CA LEU A 76 7.24 3.61 -2.94
C LEU A 76 6.67 4.44 -1.77
N ILE A 77 7.03 4.09 -0.54
CA ILE A 77 6.50 4.80 0.63
C ILE A 77 7.06 6.23 0.74
N GLN A 78 8.28 6.47 0.25
CA GLN A 78 8.84 7.81 0.12
C GLN A 78 8.14 8.63 -0.96
N HIS A 79 7.78 8.03 -2.10
CA HIS A 79 6.95 8.67 -3.11
C HIS A 79 5.66 9.17 -2.46
N ILE A 80 4.90 8.28 -1.84
CA ILE A 80 3.61 8.64 -1.21
C ILE A 80 3.81 9.71 -0.14
N SER A 81 4.85 9.58 0.68
CA SER A 81 5.14 10.54 1.73
C SER A 81 5.53 11.94 1.22
N SER A 82 6.18 12.00 0.04
CA SER A 82 6.53 13.27 -0.62
C SER A 82 5.32 14.05 -1.11
N HIS A 83 4.13 13.43 -1.14
CA HIS A 83 2.84 14.06 -1.43
C HIS A 83 2.03 14.40 -0.16
N GLY A 84 2.67 14.41 1.01
CA GLY A 84 2.03 14.85 2.25
C GLY A 84 1.21 13.76 2.93
N PHE A 85 1.83 12.58 3.09
CA PHE A 85 1.30 11.45 3.85
C PHE A 85 2.38 10.90 4.79
N ILE A 86 1.98 10.34 5.93
CA ILE A 86 2.86 9.54 6.78
C ILE A 86 2.59 8.07 6.44
N VAL A 87 3.62 7.31 6.11
CA VAL A 87 3.49 5.88 5.82
C VAL A 87 4.20 5.08 6.89
N VAL A 88 3.45 4.25 7.62
CA VAL A 88 3.95 3.32 8.64
C VAL A 88 3.93 1.93 8.04
N ALA A 89 5.12 1.34 7.81
CA ALA A 89 5.28 0.02 7.21
C ALA A 89 5.89 -0.97 8.21
N PRO A 90 5.07 -1.77 8.94
CA PRO A 90 5.59 -2.75 9.87
C PRO A 90 6.29 -3.91 9.18
N GLN A 91 7.34 -4.46 9.81
CA GLN A 91 7.83 -5.79 9.51
C GLN A 91 7.01 -6.81 10.31
N LEU A 92 5.96 -7.37 9.70
CA LEU A 92 4.98 -8.21 10.41
C LEU A 92 5.61 -9.54 10.88
N TYR A 93 6.49 -10.10 10.06
CA TYR A 93 7.17 -11.37 10.30
C TYR A 93 8.49 -11.43 9.51
N LEU A 94 9.41 -12.28 9.97
CA LEU A 94 10.58 -12.66 9.18
C LEU A 94 10.34 -13.98 8.44
N VAL A 95 9.66 -14.94 9.05
CA VAL A 95 9.29 -16.22 8.45
C VAL A 95 7.86 -16.52 8.89
N GLU A 96 7.00 -16.95 7.97
CA GLU A 96 5.63 -17.30 8.31
C GLU A 96 5.11 -18.43 7.42
N GLY A 97 4.23 -19.26 7.98
CA GLY A 97 3.48 -20.29 7.26
C GLY A 97 2.33 -19.70 6.44
N ALA A 98 1.43 -20.53 5.92
CA ALA A 98 0.33 -20.06 5.05
C ALA A 98 -0.74 -19.22 5.77
N ASP A 99 -0.93 -19.41 7.08
CA ASP A 99 -1.96 -18.73 7.89
C ASP A 99 -1.60 -17.26 8.17
N THR A 100 -2.47 -16.34 7.75
CA THR A 100 -2.38 -14.87 7.91
C THR A 100 -2.90 -14.32 9.24
N THR A 101 -3.41 -15.16 10.14
CA THR A 101 -4.08 -14.73 11.38
C THR A 101 -3.17 -13.88 12.28
N LYS A 102 -1.88 -14.20 12.34
CA LYS A 102 -0.91 -13.47 13.18
C LYS A 102 -0.65 -12.07 12.64
N GLU A 103 -0.54 -11.92 11.33
CA GLU A 103 -0.37 -10.64 10.66
C GLU A 103 -1.55 -9.72 10.90
N ILE A 104 -2.76 -10.27 10.80
CA ILE A 104 -4.00 -9.52 11.04
C ILE A 104 -4.03 -9.02 12.49
N LYS A 105 -3.69 -9.89 13.46
CA LYS A 105 -3.57 -9.53 14.88
C LYS A 105 -2.54 -8.44 15.11
N SER A 106 -1.31 -8.61 14.60
CA SER A 106 -0.26 -7.61 14.75
C SER A 106 -0.61 -6.28 14.08
N THR A 107 -1.30 -6.31 12.94
CA THR A 107 -1.80 -5.09 12.28
C THR A 107 -2.81 -4.35 13.16
N ALA A 108 -3.72 -5.07 13.82
CA ALA A 108 -4.66 -4.48 14.77
C ALA A 108 -3.96 -3.90 16.01
N GLU A 109 -2.97 -4.62 16.56
CA GLU A 109 -2.14 -4.15 17.69
C GLU A 109 -1.40 -2.86 17.33
N ILE A 110 -0.76 -2.79 16.15
CA ILE A 110 -0.08 -1.58 15.67
C ILE A 110 -1.09 -0.44 15.49
N THR A 111 -2.26 -0.73 14.91
CA THR A 111 -3.34 0.26 14.75
C THR A 111 -3.74 0.86 16.09
N ASN A 112 -3.89 0.03 17.12
CA ASN A 112 -4.24 0.45 18.47
C ASN A 112 -3.12 1.22 19.19
N TRP A 113 -1.88 1.00 18.80
CA TRP A 113 -0.71 1.72 19.30
C TRP A 113 -0.54 3.12 18.68
N LEU A 114 -1.05 3.36 17.46
CA LEU A 114 -0.83 4.63 16.74
C LEU A 114 -1.14 5.91 17.54
N PRO A 115 -2.26 6.02 18.29
CA PRO A 115 -2.61 7.25 19.02
C PRO A 115 -1.57 7.65 20.06
N ASP A 116 -1.06 6.66 20.80
CA ASP A 116 -0.16 6.90 21.93
C ASP A 116 1.31 6.85 21.51
N GLY A 117 1.63 6.11 20.45
CA GLY A 117 3.00 5.81 20.07
C GLY A 117 3.56 6.66 18.93
N LEU A 118 2.83 6.80 17.82
CA LEU A 118 3.39 7.25 16.54
C LEU A 118 4.06 8.63 16.64
N HIS A 119 3.38 9.58 17.27
CA HIS A 119 3.82 10.98 17.34
C HIS A 119 5.19 11.17 17.99
N HIS A 120 5.60 10.28 18.90
CA HIS A 120 6.89 10.35 19.57
C HIS A 120 8.09 10.08 18.65
N TYR A 121 7.86 9.41 17.52
CA TYR A 121 8.92 9.03 16.58
C TYR A 121 8.97 9.97 15.37
N LEU A 122 7.99 10.86 15.20
CA LEU A 122 7.93 11.80 14.09
C LEU A 122 8.74 13.08 14.38
N PRO A 123 9.14 13.83 13.34
CA PRO A 123 9.66 15.18 13.53
C PRO A 123 8.66 16.03 14.34
N SER A 124 9.14 16.89 15.23
CA SER A 124 8.29 17.65 16.18
C SER A 124 7.19 18.50 15.55
N GLN A 125 7.38 18.91 14.30
CA GLN A 125 6.44 19.74 13.53
C GLN A 125 5.43 18.92 12.70
N VAL A 126 5.53 17.59 12.72
CA VAL A 126 4.69 16.68 11.93
C VAL A 126 3.64 16.07 12.85
N GLU A 127 2.37 16.32 12.54
CA GLU A 127 1.23 15.80 13.29
C GLU A 127 0.55 14.67 12.50
N PRO A 128 0.38 13.46 13.09
CA PRO A 128 -0.34 12.38 12.43
C PRO A 128 -1.86 12.53 12.56
N ASN A 129 -2.57 12.58 11.43
CA ASN A 129 -4.03 12.64 11.38
C ASN A 129 -4.65 11.24 11.39
N LEU A 130 -4.86 10.69 12.59
CA LEU A 130 -5.47 9.37 12.75
C LEU A 130 -6.98 9.32 12.46
N LYS A 131 -7.63 10.47 12.22
CA LYS A 131 -9.01 10.51 11.67
C LYS A 131 -9.04 10.23 10.17
N LYS A 132 -7.88 10.31 9.51
CA LYS A 132 -7.65 10.00 8.10
C LYS A 132 -6.65 8.84 7.99
N LEU A 133 -6.99 7.71 8.62
CA LEU A 133 -6.17 6.52 8.67
C LEU A 133 -6.52 5.59 7.50
N VAL A 134 -5.51 5.18 6.74
CA VAL A 134 -5.66 4.29 5.58
C VAL A 134 -5.02 2.95 5.91
N LEU A 135 -5.69 1.86 5.54
CA LEU A 135 -5.10 0.53 5.55
C LEU A 135 -4.70 0.15 4.13
N ALA A 136 -3.45 -0.22 3.92
CA ALA A 136 -2.93 -0.58 2.61
C ALA A 136 -2.10 -1.85 2.69
N GLY A 137 -2.06 -2.65 1.63
CA GLY A 137 -1.18 -3.79 1.61
C GLY A 137 -0.94 -4.37 0.23
N HIS A 138 0.23 -4.97 0.07
CA HIS A 138 0.63 -5.66 -1.14
C HIS A 138 0.48 -7.19 -1.02
N SER A 139 -0.04 -7.88 -2.03
CA SER A 139 -0.06 -9.35 -2.07
C SER A 139 -0.78 -9.94 -0.84
N ARG A 140 -0.12 -10.82 -0.08
CA ARG A 140 -0.57 -11.31 1.23
C ARG A 140 -0.84 -10.18 2.24
N GLY A 141 -0.09 -9.09 2.20
CA GLY A 141 -0.36 -7.89 2.98
C GLY A 141 -1.67 -7.22 2.58
N GLY A 142 -2.01 -7.24 1.28
CA GLY A 142 -3.32 -6.79 0.78
C GLY A 142 -4.44 -7.67 1.30
N LYS A 143 -4.29 -9.00 1.25
CA LYS A 143 -5.22 -9.94 1.91
C LYS A 143 -5.38 -9.63 3.39
N ALA A 144 -4.29 -9.45 4.14
CA ALA A 144 -4.35 -9.14 5.56
C ALA A 144 -5.08 -7.80 5.84
N ALA A 145 -4.87 -6.80 4.97
CA ALA A 145 -5.58 -5.53 5.04
C ALA A 145 -7.10 -5.72 4.87
N PHE A 146 -7.54 -6.42 3.82
CA PHE A 146 -8.96 -6.74 3.63
C PHE A 146 -9.52 -7.59 4.78
N ALA A 147 -8.77 -8.59 5.24
CA ALA A 147 -9.20 -9.48 6.31
C ALA A 147 -9.45 -8.74 7.62
N LEU A 148 -8.58 -7.78 7.97
CA LEU A 148 -8.76 -6.92 9.13
C LEU A 148 -9.98 -6.00 8.95
N ALA A 149 -10.08 -5.33 7.81
CA ALA A 149 -11.17 -4.41 7.50
C ALA A 149 -12.55 -5.09 7.52
N LEU A 150 -12.62 -6.36 7.09
CA LEU A 150 -13.84 -7.17 7.07
C LEU A 150 -14.09 -7.93 8.39
N GLY A 151 -13.23 -7.79 9.40
CA GLY A 151 -13.39 -8.48 10.68
C GLY A 151 -13.31 -10.01 10.58
N LYS A 152 -12.47 -10.55 9.70
CA LYS A 152 -12.40 -12.00 9.41
C LYS A 152 -11.79 -12.84 10.55
N VAL A 153 -11.19 -12.21 11.56
CA VAL A 153 -10.61 -12.91 12.71
C VAL A 153 -11.38 -12.52 13.97
N ALA A 154 -11.97 -13.52 14.63
CA ALA A 154 -12.70 -13.32 15.88
C ALA A 154 -11.79 -12.71 16.97
N ASN A 155 -12.38 -11.82 17.77
CA ASN A 155 -11.71 -11.11 18.87
C ASN A 155 -10.51 -10.25 18.45
N VAL A 156 -10.42 -9.86 17.18
CA VAL A 156 -9.46 -8.86 16.69
C VAL A 156 -10.23 -7.60 16.36
N THR A 157 -9.93 -6.51 17.08
CA THR A 157 -10.60 -5.21 16.91
C THR A 157 -9.58 -4.07 16.88
N THR A 158 -9.95 -3.01 16.18
CA THR A 158 -9.20 -1.75 16.18
C THR A 158 -9.98 -0.67 16.91
N ASN A 159 -9.28 0.15 17.68
CA ASN A 159 -9.83 1.33 18.38
C ASN A 159 -9.98 2.52 17.42
N LEU A 160 -9.37 2.44 16.24
CA LEU A 160 -9.46 3.41 15.16
C LEU A 160 -10.29 2.86 14.01
N LYS A 161 -10.97 3.76 13.30
CA LYS A 161 -11.64 3.47 12.02
C LYS A 161 -10.69 3.78 10.87
N PHE A 162 -10.75 2.96 9.83
CA PHE A 162 -10.08 3.24 8.56
C PHE A 162 -10.99 4.09 7.67
N SER A 163 -10.43 5.11 7.04
CA SER A 163 -11.12 6.01 6.10
C SER A 163 -11.06 5.52 4.65
N ALA A 164 -10.08 4.67 4.34
CA ALA A 164 -9.92 4.05 3.03
C ALA A 164 -9.12 2.75 3.11
N LEU A 165 -9.30 1.87 2.13
CA LEU A 165 -8.60 0.60 1.99
C LEU A 165 -7.91 0.50 0.63
N ILE A 166 -6.66 0.03 0.60
CA ILE A 166 -5.89 -0.12 -0.63
C ILE A 166 -5.31 -1.54 -0.75
N GLY A 167 -5.71 -2.26 -1.78
CA GLY A 167 -5.13 -3.55 -2.16
C GLY A 167 -4.21 -3.40 -3.36
N ILE A 168 -2.90 -3.56 -3.16
CA ILE A 168 -1.93 -3.62 -4.25
C ILE A 168 -1.69 -5.09 -4.57
N ASP A 169 -2.21 -5.51 -5.70
CA ASP A 169 -2.19 -6.86 -6.23
C ASP A 169 -2.49 -7.93 -5.15
N PRO A 170 -3.61 -7.81 -4.40
CA PRO A 170 -3.89 -8.66 -3.25
C PRO A 170 -4.10 -10.13 -3.68
N VAL A 171 -3.69 -11.07 -2.82
CA VAL A 171 -3.76 -12.52 -3.10
C VAL A 171 -4.32 -13.29 -1.91
N ASP A 172 -5.42 -14.02 -2.12
CA ASP A 172 -6.15 -14.74 -1.06
C ASP A 172 -5.68 -16.19 -0.84
N GLY A 173 -4.77 -16.69 -1.68
CA GLY A 173 -4.19 -18.03 -1.51
C GLY A 173 -3.47 -18.53 -2.74
N VAL A 174 -3.49 -19.85 -2.95
CA VAL A 174 -2.73 -20.48 -4.04
C VAL A 174 -3.59 -20.78 -5.27
N ASP A 175 -4.89 -21.00 -5.09
CA ASP A 175 -5.87 -21.25 -6.15
C ASP A 175 -7.28 -21.08 -5.59
N LYS A 176 -8.28 -20.97 -6.47
CA LYS A 176 -9.69 -20.93 -6.10
C LYS A 176 -10.09 -22.21 -5.35
N GLY A 177 -10.67 -22.05 -4.16
CA GLY A 177 -10.98 -23.17 -3.27
C GLY A 177 -9.80 -23.65 -2.41
N ILE A 178 -8.61 -23.05 -2.58
CA ILE A 178 -7.41 -23.30 -1.78
C ILE A 178 -6.89 -21.96 -1.22
N GLN A 179 -7.82 -21.14 -0.72
CA GLN A 179 -7.47 -19.89 -0.05
C GLN A 179 -6.74 -20.18 1.27
N THR A 180 -5.80 -19.31 1.63
CA THR A 180 -5.10 -19.42 2.91
C THR A 180 -5.97 -18.92 4.07
N THR A 181 -5.72 -19.39 5.28
CA THR A 181 -6.50 -18.98 6.46
C THR A 181 -6.17 -17.56 6.91
N PRO A 182 -7.16 -16.73 7.32
CA PRO A 182 -8.58 -16.91 7.02
C PRO A 182 -8.87 -16.60 5.53
N PRO A 183 -9.82 -17.29 4.88
CA PRO A 183 -10.26 -16.95 3.53
C PRO A 183 -10.97 -15.60 3.56
N VAL A 184 -10.63 -14.71 2.63
CA VAL A 184 -11.22 -13.37 2.53
C VAL A 184 -12.33 -13.37 1.48
N LEU A 185 -12.02 -13.92 0.30
CA LEU A 185 -12.93 -14.02 -0.85
C LEU A 185 -14.07 -14.99 -0.54
N THR A 186 -15.29 -14.56 -0.87
CA THR A 186 -16.53 -15.32 -0.76
C THR A 186 -17.06 -15.77 -2.11
N TYR A 187 -16.51 -15.22 -3.20
CA TYR A 187 -16.95 -15.36 -4.58
C TYR A 187 -18.38 -14.86 -4.85
N ILE A 188 -18.90 -14.01 -3.97
CA ILE A 188 -20.17 -13.32 -4.15
C ILE A 188 -19.86 -11.87 -4.55
N PRO A 189 -20.26 -11.40 -5.75
CA PRO A 189 -20.02 -10.03 -6.16
C PRO A 189 -20.59 -9.02 -5.15
N GLN A 190 -19.86 -7.94 -4.89
CA GLN A 190 -20.28 -6.86 -3.98
C GLN A 190 -20.63 -7.36 -2.56
N SER A 191 -19.91 -8.37 -2.06
CA SER A 191 -20.10 -8.92 -0.70
C SER A 191 -19.32 -8.14 0.37
N PHE A 192 -18.26 -7.42 0.00
CA PHE A 192 -17.42 -6.66 0.91
C PHE A 192 -18.10 -5.34 1.25
N ASN A 193 -18.93 -5.39 2.29
CA ASN A 193 -19.53 -4.20 2.88
C ASN A 193 -18.52 -3.48 3.77
N LEU A 194 -17.76 -2.58 3.16
CA LEU A 194 -16.78 -1.73 3.81
C LEU A 194 -17.36 -0.31 3.88
N ASP A 195 -17.40 0.29 5.07
CA ASP A 195 -17.87 1.67 5.30
C ASP A 195 -16.80 2.71 4.88
N MET A 196 -16.12 2.46 3.77
CA MET A 196 -14.99 3.25 3.26
C MET A 196 -14.72 2.97 1.78
N ALA A 197 -14.03 3.92 1.12
CA ALA A 197 -13.62 3.75 -0.26
C ALA A 197 -12.48 2.74 -0.42
N VAL A 198 -12.47 2.02 -1.54
CA VAL A 198 -11.47 0.99 -1.84
C VAL A 198 -10.73 1.31 -3.15
N LEU A 199 -9.40 1.17 -3.14
CA LEU A 199 -8.59 1.14 -4.35
C LEU A 199 -7.97 -0.25 -4.49
N VAL A 200 -8.21 -0.91 -5.63
CA VAL A 200 -7.55 -2.17 -5.99
C VAL A 200 -6.66 -1.93 -7.21
N ILE A 201 -5.37 -2.18 -7.07
CA ILE A 201 -4.38 -2.03 -8.14
C ILE A 201 -3.90 -3.43 -8.53
N GLY A 202 -4.09 -3.85 -9.77
CA GLY A 202 -3.65 -5.15 -10.28
C GLY A 202 -2.35 -5.09 -11.07
N SER A 203 -1.69 -6.25 -11.20
CA SER A 203 -0.59 -6.46 -12.12
C SER A 203 -0.99 -7.41 -13.25
N GLY A 204 -0.81 -7.00 -14.52
CA GLY A 204 -1.24 -7.78 -15.68
C GLY A 204 -0.43 -9.06 -15.91
N LEU A 205 0.79 -9.16 -15.36
CA LEU A 205 1.61 -10.36 -15.40
C LEU A 205 1.51 -11.22 -14.12
N GLY A 206 0.72 -10.80 -13.12
CA GLY A 206 0.62 -11.49 -11.82
C GLY A 206 0.12 -12.93 -11.93
N GLU A 207 -0.82 -13.19 -12.85
CA GLU A 207 -1.37 -14.53 -13.13
C GLU A 207 -0.48 -15.38 -14.05
N VAL A 208 0.58 -14.79 -14.63
CA VAL A 208 1.47 -15.47 -15.57
C VAL A 208 2.55 -16.23 -14.79
N LYS A 209 2.63 -17.54 -15.03
CA LYS A 209 3.73 -18.35 -14.49
C LYS A 209 5.07 -17.91 -15.08
N ARG A 210 6.08 -17.74 -14.23
CA ARG A 210 7.44 -17.43 -14.69
C ARG A 210 8.05 -18.57 -15.49
N ASN A 211 7.86 -19.80 -15.02
CA ASN A 211 8.27 -21.05 -15.65
C ASN A 211 7.39 -22.21 -15.14
N PRO A 212 7.49 -23.43 -15.70
CA PRO A 212 6.63 -24.56 -15.29
C PRO A 212 6.78 -25.02 -13.83
N LEU A 213 7.89 -24.69 -13.16
CA LEU A 213 8.19 -25.15 -11.80
C LEU A 213 7.64 -24.20 -10.71
N PHE A 214 7.40 -22.93 -11.04
CA PHE A 214 6.86 -21.95 -10.08
C PHE A 214 5.41 -21.60 -10.43
N PRO A 215 4.50 -21.61 -9.44
CA PRO A 215 3.13 -21.14 -9.65
C PRO A 215 3.12 -19.65 -10.00
N ALA A 216 1.98 -19.18 -10.50
CA ALA A 216 1.75 -17.75 -10.65
C ALA A 216 1.75 -17.09 -9.26
N CYS A 217 2.25 -15.85 -9.18
CA CYS A 217 2.33 -15.14 -7.90
C CYS A 217 0.99 -14.54 -7.46
N ALA A 218 0.12 -14.20 -8.42
CA ALA A 218 -1.25 -13.76 -8.20
C ALA A 218 -2.21 -14.58 -9.09
N PRO A 219 -2.43 -15.87 -8.77
CA PRO A 219 -3.21 -16.77 -9.60
C PRO A 219 -4.66 -16.34 -9.74
N ASN A 220 -5.23 -16.59 -10.90
CA ASN A 220 -6.63 -16.31 -11.21
C ASN A 220 -7.57 -17.03 -10.22
N GLY A 221 -8.61 -16.35 -9.75
CA GLY A 221 -9.58 -16.88 -8.79
C GLY A 221 -9.22 -16.63 -7.33
N VAL A 222 -8.06 -16.03 -7.06
CA VAL A 222 -7.66 -15.54 -5.72
C VAL A 222 -6.90 -14.21 -5.78
N ASN A 223 -7.03 -13.42 -6.85
CA ASN A 223 -6.19 -12.24 -7.08
C ASN A 223 -6.97 -10.91 -7.05
N HIS A 224 -6.29 -9.81 -7.41
CA HIS A 224 -6.82 -8.46 -7.46
C HIS A 224 -8.20 -8.34 -8.14
N ARG A 225 -8.47 -9.11 -9.20
CA ARG A 225 -9.76 -9.07 -9.90
C ARG A 225 -10.88 -9.62 -9.02
N ASP A 226 -10.62 -10.70 -8.28
CA ASP A 226 -11.58 -11.28 -7.35
C ASP A 226 -11.85 -10.34 -6.16
N PHE A 227 -10.81 -9.75 -5.58
CA PHE A 227 -10.97 -8.74 -4.52
C PHE A 227 -11.80 -7.55 -5.00
N TYR A 228 -11.52 -7.04 -6.21
CA TYR A 228 -12.29 -5.96 -6.80
C TYR A 228 -13.76 -6.31 -7.01
N ASN A 229 -14.05 -7.49 -7.56
CA ASN A 229 -15.41 -7.93 -7.86
C ASN A 229 -16.28 -8.04 -6.59
N GLU A 230 -15.68 -8.35 -5.44
CA GLU A 230 -16.38 -8.41 -4.17
C GLU A 230 -16.54 -7.05 -3.48
N CYS A 231 -15.81 -6.01 -3.90
CA CYS A 231 -15.95 -4.67 -3.33
C CYS A 231 -17.28 -4.00 -3.67
N CYS A 232 -17.95 -3.46 -2.65
CA CYS A 232 -19.01 -2.47 -2.83
C CYS A 232 -18.44 -1.11 -3.24
N ARG A 233 -19.29 -0.26 -3.85
CA ARG A 233 -18.97 1.15 -4.11
C ARG A 233 -18.84 1.95 -2.80
N PRO A 234 -17.97 2.97 -2.73
CA PRO A 234 -17.10 3.44 -3.81
C PRO A 234 -15.82 2.59 -3.97
N VAL A 235 -15.51 2.18 -5.20
CA VAL A 235 -14.31 1.40 -5.51
C VAL A 235 -13.67 1.80 -6.83
N CYS A 236 -12.35 1.95 -6.82
CA CYS A 236 -11.51 2.18 -8.00
C CYS A 236 -10.67 0.94 -8.29
N TYR A 237 -10.54 0.60 -9.57
CA TYR A 237 -9.77 -0.53 -10.04
C TYR A 237 -8.93 -0.17 -11.25
N VAL A 238 -7.65 -0.49 -11.20
CA VAL A 238 -6.72 -0.25 -12.31
C VAL A 238 -5.73 -1.41 -12.42
N VAL A 239 -5.33 -1.78 -13.64
CA VAL A 239 -4.40 -2.88 -13.88
C VAL A 239 -3.26 -2.44 -14.80
N ALA A 240 -2.02 -2.53 -14.33
CA ALA A 240 -0.84 -2.23 -15.14
C ALA A 240 -0.49 -3.44 -16.03
N LYS A 241 -0.61 -3.28 -17.35
CA LYS A 241 -0.61 -4.38 -18.33
C LYS A 241 0.66 -5.23 -18.33
N ASP A 242 1.82 -4.60 -18.51
CA ASP A 242 3.09 -5.31 -18.74
C ASP A 242 3.97 -5.41 -17.49
N TYR A 243 3.34 -5.41 -16.31
CA TYR A 243 4.03 -5.44 -15.03
C TYR A 243 3.57 -6.60 -14.16
N GLY A 244 4.53 -7.10 -13.38
CA GLY A 244 4.38 -8.26 -12.52
C GLY A 244 4.10 -7.94 -11.06
N HIS A 245 3.82 -9.02 -10.34
CA HIS A 245 3.40 -9.02 -8.95
C HIS A 245 4.36 -8.30 -7.99
N VAL A 246 5.63 -8.09 -8.34
CA VAL A 246 6.62 -7.47 -7.47
C VAL A 246 7.31 -6.28 -8.11
N ASP A 247 6.74 -5.74 -9.19
CA ASP A 247 7.35 -4.63 -9.93
C ASP A 247 7.15 -3.26 -9.29
N MET A 248 6.38 -3.16 -8.21
CA MET A 248 6.28 -1.94 -7.39
C MET A 248 7.35 -1.82 -6.31
N LEU A 249 8.20 -2.85 -6.14
CA LEU A 249 9.30 -2.82 -5.17
C LEU A 249 10.39 -1.84 -5.60
N ASP A 250 11.34 -1.63 -4.69
CA ASP A 250 12.56 -0.88 -4.97
C ASP A 250 13.33 -1.48 -6.14
N ASP A 251 14.01 -0.63 -6.92
CA ASP A 251 14.77 -1.06 -8.09
C ASP A 251 15.86 -2.08 -7.74
N GLU A 252 16.41 -1.96 -6.54
CA GLU A 252 17.37 -2.89 -5.95
C GLU A 252 16.89 -3.44 -4.60
N THR A 253 16.52 -4.72 -4.57
CA THR A 253 16.20 -5.43 -3.33
C THR A 253 17.36 -6.32 -2.90
N LYS A 254 17.90 -6.09 -1.69
CA LYS A 254 19.12 -6.74 -1.19
C LYS A 254 18.88 -8.14 -0.60
N GLY A 255 19.96 -8.91 -0.50
CA GLY A 255 19.97 -10.25 0.12
C GLY A 255 19.31 -11.34 -0.72
N VAL A 256 19.27 -12.57 -0.19
CA VAL A 256 18.74 -13.74 -0.90
C VAL A 256 17.26 -13.55 -1.27
N ARG A 257 16.46 -13.02 -0.34
CA ARG A 257 15.04 -12.72 -0.58
C ARG A 257 14.84 -11.64 -1.63
N GLY A 258 15.68 -10.60 -1.61
CA GLY A 258 15.66 -9.56 -2.62
C GLY A 258 15.97 -10.13 -4.01
N LYS A 259 17.02 -10.95 -4.14
CA LYS A 259 17.31 -11.66 -5.41
C LYS A 259 16.15 -12.53 -5.88
N ALA A 260 15.46 -13.21 -4.96
CA ALA A 260 14.33 -14.08 -5.29
C ALA A 260 13.16 -13.31 -5.96
N THR A 261 12.97 -12.03 -5.63
CA THR A 261 11.92 -11.21 -6.25
C THR A 261 12.11 -11.02 -7.77
N TYR A 262 13.33 -11.16 -8.31
CA TYR A 262 13.57 -11.08 -9.76
C TYR A 262 13.32 -12.42 -10.49
N CYS A 263 13.23 -13.53 -9.74
CA CYS A 263 13.29 -14.87 -10.30
C CYS A 263 12.01 -15.68 -10.11
N LEU A 264 11.22 -15.42 -9.06
CA LEU A 264 10.06 -16.24 -8.72
C LEU A 264 8.79 -15.85 -9.50
N CYS A 265 8.53 -14.55 -9.63
CA CYS A 265 7.37 -14.04 -10.35
C CYS A 265 7.72 -13.71 -11.80
N LYS A 266 6.70 -13.69 -12.68
CA LYS A 266 6.83 -13.05 -13.97
C LYS A 266 6.88 -11.53 -13.74
N ASN A 267 7.95 -10.90 -14.22
CA ASN A 267 8.18 -9.47 -14.08
C ASN A 267 8.17 -8.81 -15.47
N GLY A 268 7.86 -7.52 -15.47
CA GLY A 268 8.00 -6.60 -16.58
C GLY A 268 9.46 -6.20 -16.82
N LYS A 269 9.64 -5.16 -17.64
CA LYS A 269 10.97 -4.71 -18.07
C LYS A 269 11.76 -4.01 -16.94
N SER A 270 11.08 -3.27 -16.09
CA SER A 270 11.67 -2.42 -15.04
C SER A 270 10.66 -2.16 -13.93
N ARG A 271 11.12 -1.86 -12.70
CA ARG A 271 10.24 -1.58 -11.56
C ARG A 271 9.78 -0.14 -11.47
N GLU A 272 10.67 0.81 -11.75
CA GLU A 272 10.41 2.24 -11.59
C GLU A 272 9.05 2.71 -12.14
N PRO A 273 8.63 2.38 -13.38
CA PRO A 273 7.36 2.91 -13.89
C PRO A 273 6.15 2.33 -13.16
N MET A 274 6.15 1.04 -12.82
CA MET A 274 5.08 0.44 -11.99
C MET A 274 5.06 1.05 -10.60
N ARG A 275 6.22 1.24 -9.97
CA ARG A 275 6.30 1.87 -8.65
C ARG A 275 5.78 3.31 -8.67
N ARG A 276 6.16 4.12 -9.66
CA ARG A 276 5.66 5.49 -9.85
C ARG A 276 4.17 5.52 -10.11
N PHE A 277 3.67 4.61 -10.94
CA PHE A 277 2.23 4.46 -11.19
C PHE A 277 1.48 4.14 -9.89
N VAL A 278 1.91 3.12 -9.13
CA VAL A 278 1.31 2.74 -7.85
C VAL A 278 1.33 3.90 -6.85
N GLY A 279 2.48 4.57 -6.70
CA GLY A 279 2.61 5.74 -5.83
C GLY A 279 1.64 6.85 -6.21
N GLY A 280 1.58 7.19 -7.50
CA GLY A 280 0.72 8.26 -8.01
C GLY A 280 -0.78 7.96 -7.93
N ILE A 281 -1.24 6.76 -8.29
CA ILE A 281 -2.66 6.42 -8.18
C ILE A 281 -3.12 6.33 -6.72
N VAL A 282 -2.26 5.86 -5.81
CA VAL A 282 -2.53 5.90 -4.36
C VAL A 282 -2.71 7.34 -3.89
N VAL A 283 -1.81 8.25 -4.30
CA VAL A 283 -1.92 9.67 -3.95
C VAL A 283 -3.20 10.28 -4.53
N ALA A 284 -3.47 10.11 -5.81
CA ALA A 284 -4.66 10.65 -6.47
C ALA A 284 -5.96 10.17 -5.81
N PHE A 285 -6.04 8.87 -5.47
CA PHE A 285 -7.19 8.30 -4.77
C PHE A 285 -7.35 8.90 -3.36
N LEU A 286 -6.27 9.04 -2.60
CA LEU A 286 -6.36 9.57 -1.24
C LEU A 286 -6.57 11.09 -1.18
N GLU A 287 -6.08 11.85 -2.16
CA GLU A 287 -6.40 13.26 -2.33
C GLU A 287 -7.91 13.46 -2.53
N ASP A 288 -8.55 12.61 -3.33
CA ASP A 288 -10.00 12.65 -3.51
C ASP A 288 -10.74 12.25 -2.22
N TYR A 289 -10.62 11.00 -1.80
CA TYR A 289 -11.48 10.45 -0.75
C TYR A 289 -11.17 10.97 0.67
N LEU A 290 -9.97 11.49 0.93
CA LEU A 290 -9.63 12.05 2.24
C LEU A 290 -9.59 13.58 2.27
N LYS A 291 -9.33 14.25 1.15
CA LYS A 291 -9.15 15.71 1.10
C LYS A 291 -10.15 16.42 0.18
N GLY A 292 -10.97 15.68 -0.58
CA GLY A 292 -11.98 16.22 -1.48
C GLY A 292 -11.40 16.78 -2.78
N ASN A 293 -10.15 16.44 -3.12
CA ASN A 293 -9.48 16.88 -4.33
C ASN A 293 -9.44 15.77 -5.39
N SER A 294 -10.44 15.75 -6.27
CA SER A 294 -10.64 14.70 -7.27
C SER A 294 -9.90 14.92 -8.60
N SER A 295 -9.16 16.03 -8.76
CA SER A 295 -8.63 16.45 -10.07
C SER A 295 -7.78 15.39 -10.75
N ASP A 296 -6.82 14.82 -10.02
CA ASP A 296 -5.89 13.83 -10.57
C ASP A 296 -6.57 12.48 -10.80
N LEU A 297 -7.46 12.06 -9.89
CA LEU A 297 -8.17 10.79 -10.03
C LEU A 297 -9.10 10.82 -11.25
N MET A 298 -9.81 11.92 -11.46
CA MET A 298 -10.65 12.13 -12.64
C MET A 298 -9.81 12.23 -13.92
N ALA A 299 -8.66 12.91 -13.89
CA ALA A 299 -7.77 12.96 -15.05
C ALA A 299 -7.22 11.58 -15.44
N ILE A 300 -6.94 10.70 -14.47
CA ILE A 300 -6.56 9.30 -14.72
C ILE A 300 -7.73 8.52 -15.32
N LYS A 301 -8.92 8.63 -14.71
CA LYS A 301 -10.14 7.96 -15.17
C LYS A 301 -10.50 8.34 -16.61
N ASP A 302 -10.42 9.63 -16.94
CA ASP A 302 -10.83 10.17 -18.23
C ASP A 302 -9.70 10.08 -19.29
N GLY A 303 -8.51 9.60 -18.91
CA GLY A 303 -7.37 9.46 -19.82
C GLY A 303 -6.72 10.78 -20.23
N TYR A 304 -6.86 11.83 -19.42
CA TYR A 304 -6.30 13.17 -19.68
C TYR A 304 -4.87 13.36 -19.16
N ILE A 305 -4.29 12.34 -18.51
CA ILE A 305 -2.91 12.35 -18.03
C ILE A 305 -2.12 11.17 -18.61
N THR A 306 -0.86 11.42 -18.94
CA THR A 306 0.06 10.34 -19.35
C THR A 306 0.48 9.54 -18.13
N LEU A 307 0.23 8.24 -18.17
CA LEU A 307 0.57 7.31 -17.10
C LEU A 307 1.99 6.73 -17.31
N PRO A 308 2.73 6.38 -16.24
CA PRO A 308 4.01 5.68 -16.36
C PRO A 308 3.90 4.27 -16.96
N VAL A 309 2.69 3.71 -17.01
CA VAL A 309 2.39 2.35 -17.47
C VAL A 309 1.21 2.35 -18.43
N GLU A 310 1.13 1.37 -19.33
CA GLU A 310 -0.10 1.08 -20.07
C GLU A 310 -1.09 0.36 -19.15
N LEU A 311 -2.34 0.80 -19.14
CA LEU A 311 -3.41 0.11 -18.42
C LEU A 311 -4.02 -0.99 -19.30
N GLN A 312 -4.19 -2.17 -18.71
CA GLN A 312 -4.97 -3.25 -19.30
C GLN A 312 -6.46 -3.12 -19.01
N ASP A 313 -6.79 -2.61 -17.82
CA ASP A 313 -8.15 -2.52 -17.30
C ASP A 313 -8.24 -1.34 -16.33
N ALA A 314 -9.37 -0.64 -16.33
CA ALA A 314 -9.66 0.49 -15.46
C ALA A 314 -11.17 0.62 -15.27
N ASP A 315 -11.64 0.60 -14.02
CA ASP A 315 -13.06 0.74 -13.67
C ASP A 315 -13.20 1.56 -12.38
N PHE A 316 -14.12 2.52 -12.38
CA PHE A 316 -14.30 3.49 -11.29
C PHE A 316 -15.79 3.53 -10.93
N ARG A 317 -16.15 2.80 -9.87
CA ARG A 317 -17.51 2.73 -9.34
C ARG A 317 -17.62 3.69 -8.17
N VAL A 318 -17.83 4.97 -8.48
CA VAL A 318 -18.10 6.05 -7.51
C VAL A 318 -19.51 5.97 -6.95
#